data_AF-A0A3N2JJL6-F1
#
_entry.id   AF-A0A3N2JJL6-F1
#
_cell.length_a   1.000
_cell.length_b   1.000
_cell.length_c   1.000
_cell.angle_alpha   90.00
_cell.angle_beta   90.00
_cell.angle_gamma   90.00
#
_symmetry.space_group_name_H-M   'P 1'
#
loop_
_entity.id
_entity.type
_entity.pdbx_description
1 polymer ?
#
loop_
_entity_poly.entity_id
_entity_poly.type
_entity_poly.pdbx_seq_one_letter_code
_entity_poly.pdbx_strand_id
1 'polypeptide(L)'
;MVGERVRTRDNRLMRTILNVIWLVLAGFWLALGYVFAGIVCCVLIVTIPFGIASFRIAGYALWPFGRTVVDKPTAGAWSVVGNVIWFIVAGIWLAIAHVITSIPLFLSIIGIPLGIANLKMIPISLLPLGKDIVSTRAASAPYGYPQAPYGQQPYPQQPYPQQPYGPGTPPAPPA
;
A
#
# COMPACT_ATOMS: atom_id res chain seq x y z
N MET A 1 -10.58 27.26 -9.79
CA MET A 1 -10.84 25.92 -10.38
C MET A 1 -9.85 25.45 -11.44
N VAL A 2 -9.22 26.30 -12.27
CA VAL A 2 -8.27 25.84 -13.32
C VAL A 2 -6.92 25.39 -12.75
N GLY A 3 -6.38 26.09 -11.74
CA GLY A 3 -5.07 25.78 -11.15
C GLY A 3 -4.98 24.41 -10.45
N GLU A 4 -6.06 23.96 -9.79
CA GLU A 4 -6.11 22.63 -9.16
C GLU A 4 -6.12 21.49 -10.19
N ARG A 5 -6.74 21.71 -11.36
CA ARG A 5 -6.77 20.70 -12.44
C ARG A 5 -5.41 20.49 -13.07
N VAL A 6 -4.60 21.54 -13.19
CA VAL A 6 -3.21 21.45 -13.69
C VAL A 6 -2.34 20.72 -12.66
N ARG A 7 -2.31 21.17 -11.41
CA ARG A 7 -1.51 20.55 -10.34
C ARG A 7 -1.83 19.06 -10.13
N THR A 8 -3.10 18.66 -10.24
CA THR A 8 -3.50 17.25 -10.11
C THR A 8 -3.11 16.38 -11.31
N ARG A 9 -3.03 16.93 -12.52
CA ARG A 9 -2.52 16.22 -13.71
C ARG A 9 -1.03 15.97 -13.58
N ASP A 10 -0.25 16.98 -13.21
CA ASP A 10 1.20 16.88 -13.05
C ASP A 10 1.58 15.84 -11.99
N ASN A 11 0.88 15.85 -10.85
CA ASN A 11 1.08 14.86 -9.78
C ASN A 11 0.80 13.41 -10.21
N ARG A 12 -0.13 13.17 -11.13
CA ARG A 12 -0.42 11.82 -11.66
C ARG A 12 0.64 11.38 -12.66
N LEU A 13 1.09 12.29 -13.52
CA LEU A 13 2.14 12.02 -14.50
C LEU A 13 3.45 11.65 -13.78
N MET A 14 3.87 12.44 -12.81
CA MET A 14 5.09 12.18 -12.03
C MET A 14 5.05 10.82 -11.31
N ARG A 15 3.91 10.45 -10.72
CA ARG A 15 3.74 9.12 -10.12
C ARG A 15 3.86 8.00 -11.13
N THR A 16 3.31 8.18 -12.32
CA THR A 16 3.35 7.17 -13.38
C THR A 16 4.77 6.98 -13.88
N ILE A 17 5.50 8.07 -14.14
CA ILE A 17 6.90 8.05 -14.54
C ILE A 17 7.75 7.33 -13.49
N LEU A 18 7.62 7.71 -12.21
CA LEU A 18 8.35 7.07 -11.11
C LEU A 18 8.03 5.57 -10.99
N ASN A 19 6.77 5.17 -11.15
CA ASN A 19 6.39 3.75 -11.12
C ASN A 19 6.97 2.97 -12.31
N VAL A 20 7.03 3.55 -13.51
CA VAL A 20 7.60 2.88 -14.68
C VAL A 20 9.11 2.70 -14.52
N ILE A 21 9.83 3.75 -14.11
CA ILE A 21 11.28 3.67 -13.83
C ILE A 21 11.54 2.63 -12.73
N TRP A 22 10.74 2.68 -11.67
CA TRP A 22 10.80 1.72 -10.58
C TRP A 22 10.63 0.26 -11.04
N LEU A 23 9.62 -0.02 -11.86
CA LEU A 23 9.31 -1.37 -12.32
C LEU A 23 10.50 -2.02 -13.03
N VAL A 24 11.18 -1.24 -13.87
CA VAL A 24 12.34 -1.69 -14.65
C VAL A 24 13.58 -1.86 -13.75
N LEU A 25 13.79 -0.97 -12.79
CA LEU A 25 15.00 -0.98 -11.97
C LEU A 25 14.97 -1.97 -10.80
N ALA A 26 13.83 -2.12 -10.11
CA ALA A 26 13.76 -2.90 -8.87
C ALA A 26 12.39 -3.56 -8.61
N GLY A 27 11.30 -2.90 -8.98
CA GLY A 27 9.94 -3.29 -8.60
C GLY A 27 9.54 -4.69 -9.05
N PHE A 28 9.92 -5.09 -10.27
CA PHE A 28 9.64 -6.43 -10.78
C PHE A 28 10.30 -7.52 -9.94
N TRP A 29 11.59 -7.35 -9.61
CA TRP A 29 12.37 -8.33 -8.85
C TRP A 29 11.84 -8.50 -7.42
N LEU A 30 11.51 -7.38 -6.76
CA LEU A 30 10.94 -7.42 -5.41
C LEU A 30 9.57 -8.09 -5.43
N ALA A 31 8.70 -7.74 -6.39
CA ALA A 31 7.39 -8.36 -6.52
C ALA A 31 7.49 -9.87 -6.74
N LEU A 32 8.44 -10.34 -7.56
CA LEU A 32 8.72 -11.77 -7.71
C LEU A 32 9.14 -12.42 -6.38
N GLY A 33 9.99 -11.77 -5.60
CA GLY A 33 10.36 -12.24 -4.25
C GLY A 33 9.14 -12.43 -3.34
N TYR A 34 8.21 -11.47 -3.33
CA TYR A 34 6.96 -11.59 -2.58
C TYR A 34 6.02 -12.68 -3.12
N VAL A 35 5.90 -12.82 -4.44
CA VAL A 35 5.10 -13.90 -5.03
C VAL A 35 5.69 -15.25 -4.65
N PHE A 36 7.01 -15.42 -4.75
CA PHE A 36 7.69 -16.64 -4.37
C PHE A 36 7.47 -16.97 -2.89
N ALA A 37 7.70 -16.01 -1.99
CA ALA A 37 7.41 -16.18 -0.57
C ALA A 37 5.94 -16.54 -0.31
N GLY A 38 5.02 -15.93 -1.07
CA GLY A 38 3.59 -16.21 -0.99
C GLY A 38 3.25 -17.63 -1.41
N ILE A 39 3.82 -18.11 -2.51
CA ILE A 39 3.64 -19.49 -3.01
C ILE A 39 4.18 -20.48 -1.99
N VAL A 40 5.37 -20.25 -1.44
CA VAL A 40 5.95 -21.10 -0.38
C VAL A 40 5.00 -21.18 0.82
N CYS A 41 4.46 -20.04 1.27
CA CYS A 41 3.49 -20.02 2.37
C CYS A 41 2.16 -20.73 2.03
N CYS A 42 1.71 -20.69 0.77
CA CYS A 42 0.54 -21.43 0.32
C CYS A 42 0.80 -22.95 0.31
N VAL A 43 1.97 -23.40 -0.14
CA VAL A 43 2.36 -24.82 -0.16
C VAL A 43 2.44 -25.40 1.25
N LEU A 44 2.85 -24.60 2.23
CA LEU A 44 2.88 -25.02 3.64
C LEU A 44 1.47 -25.18 4.26
N ILE A 45 0.39 -24.76 3.55
CA ILE A 45 -1.05 -24.80 3.91
C ILE A 45 -1.40 -24.05 5.21
N VAL A 46 -0.70 -24.31 6.30
CA VAL A 46 -0.88 -23.64 7.60
C VAL A 46 -0.57 -22.15 7.54
N THR A 47 0.17 -21.70 6.51
CA THR A 47 0.55 -20.29 6.34
C THR A 47 -0.17 -19.55 5.21
N ILE A 48 -1.33 -20.05 4.75
CA ILE A 48 -2.19 -19.35 3.76
C ILE A 48 -2.43 -17.86 4.06
N PRO A 49 -2.77 -17.40 5.29
CA PRO A 49 -2.98 -15.97 5.54
C PRO A 49 -1.73 -15.12 5.27
N PHE A 50 -0.54 -15.69 5.45
CA PHE A 50 0.73 -15.03 5.12
C PHE A 50 0.95 -14.93 3.62
N GLY A 51 0.58 -15.99 2.87
CA GLY A 51 0.63 -15.99 1.42
C GLY A 51 -0.21 -14.85 0.82
N ILE A 52 -1.44 -14.69 1.31
CA ILE A 52 -2.34 -13.60 0.89
C ILE A 52 -1.73 -12.23 1.19
N ALA A 53 -1.17 -12.05 2.40
CA ALA A 53 -0.51 -10.80 2.76
C ALA A 53 0.71 -10.52 1.87
N SER A 54 1.49 -11.55 1.52
CA SER A 54 2.63 -11.45 0.62
C SER A 54 2.22 -11.06 -0.79
N PHE A 55 1.19 -11.70 -1.39
CA PHE A 55 0.70 -11.34 -2.72
C PHE A 55 0.18 -9.90 -2.79
N ARG A 56 -0.47 -9.43 -1.72
CA ARG A 56 -0.87 -8.02 -1.61
C ARG A 56 0.34 -7.09 -1.63
N ILE A 57 1.41 -7.44 -0.91
CA ILE A 57 2.65 -6.64 -0.91
C ILE A 57 3.38 -6.77 -2.25
N ALA A 58 3.30 -7.90 -2.96
CA ALA A 58 3.80 -8.02 -4.33
C ALA A 58 3.10 -7.00 -5.25
N GLY A 59 1.77 -6.92 -5.15
CA GLY A 59 0.99 -5.90 -5.86
C GLY A 59 1.42 -4.48 -5.48
N TYR A 60 1.78 -4.23 -4.21
CA TYR A 60 2.34 -2.94 -3.76
C TYR A 60 3.71 -2.65 -4.34
N ALA A 61 4.60 -3.65 -4.33
CA ALA A 61 5.96 -3.60 -4.84
C ALA A 61 6.01 -3.32 -6.35
N LEU A 62 4.99 -3.69 -7.13
CA LEU A 62 4.95 -3.33 -8.55
C LEU A 62 4.67 -1.82 -8.77
N TRP A 63 3.87 -1.17 -7.91
CA TRP A 63 3.42 0.24 -8.08
C TRP A 63 3.46 1.04 -6.76
N PRO A 64 4.63 1.30 -6.15
CA PRO A 64 4.69 1.84 -4.80
C PRO A 64 4.20 3.30 -4.71
N PHE A 65 4.34 4.09 -5.77
CA PHE A 65 4.06 5.53 -5.71
C PHE A 65 2.57 5.84 -5.77
N GLY A 66 2.11 6.68 -4.83
CA GLY A 66 0.70 7.05 -4.68
C GLY A 66 -0.11 6.11 -3.78
N ARG A 67 0.56 5.14 -3.14
CA ARG A 67 0.00 4.26 -2.12
C ARG A 67 0.75 4.42 -0.80
N THR A 68 0.06 4.13 0.30
CA THR A 68 0.63 4.15 1.64
C THR A 68 0.10 2.99 2.45
N VAL A 69 0.90 2.56 3.42
CA VAL A 69 0.54 1.52 4.37
C VAL A 69 -0.15 2.18 5.57
N VAL A 70 -1.25 1.59 6.03
CA VAL A 70 -2.01 1.99 7.22
C VAL A 70 -2.25 0.78 8.13
N ASP A 71 -2.46 1.04 9.41
CA ASP A 71 -2.80 -0.01 10.38
C ASP A 71 -4.28 -0.39 10.30
N LYS A 72 -4.57 -1.70 10.38
CA LYS A 72 -5.92 -2.20 10.51
C LYS A 72 -6.38 -2.08 11.97
N PRO A 73 -7.53 -1.42 12.24
CA PRO A 73 -8.09 -1.32 13.58
C PRO A 73 -8.46 -2.69 14.17
N THR A 74 -8.73 -3.67 13.31
CA THR A 74 -9.10 -5.03 13.70
C THR A 74 -7.89 -5.93 13.95
N ALA A 75 -6.66 -5.40 13.89
CA ALA A 75 -5.45 -6.18 14.14
C ALA A 75 -5.36 -6.54 15.62
N GLY A 76 -5.62 -7.81 15.94
CA GLY A 76 -5.52 -8.35 17.31
C GLY A 76 -4.19 -9.05 17.59
N ALA A 77 -4.06 -9.63 18.80
CA ALA A 77 -2.87 -10.34 19.27
C ALA A 77 -2.39 -11.45 18.31
N TRP A 78 -3.31 -12.12 17.60
CA TRP A 78 -2.97 -13.14 16.59
C TRP A 78 -2.13 -12.60 15.42
N SER A 79 -2.30 -11.32 15.07
CA SER A 79 -1.47 -10.66 14.06
C SER A 79 -0.02 -10.53 14.52
N VAL A 80 0.21 -10.29 15.82
CA VAL A 80 1.55 -10.19 16.40
C VAL A 80 2.24 -11.54 16.37
N VAL A 81 1.57 -12.59 16.86
CA VAL A 81 2.10 -13.96 16.84
C VAL A 81 2.44 -14.39 15.43
N GLY A 82 1.54 -14.16 14.47
CA GLY A 82 1.81 -14.48 13.08
C GLY A 82 3.00 -13.71 12.52
N ASN A 83 3.11 -12.41 12.80
CA ASN A 83 4.24 -11.60 12.35
C ASN A 83 5.59 -12.11 12.87
N VAL A 84 5.66 -12.68 14.08
CA VAL A 84 6.89 -13.31 14.59
C VAL A 84 7.30 -14.52 13.73
N ILE A 85 6.33 -15.39 13.39
CA ILE A 85 6.58 -16.55 12.53
C ILE A 85 7.04 -16.08 11.14
N TRP A 86 6.31 -15.12 10.56
CA TRP A 86 6.64 -14.56 9.26
C TRP A 86 8.04 -13.95 9.21
N PHE A 87 8.41 -13.17 10.24
CA PHE A 87 9.69 -12.49 10.32
C PHE A 87 10.86 -13.45 10.12
N ILE A 88 10.80 -14.63 10.74
CA ILE A 88 11.84 -15.67 10.68
C ILE A 88 11.81 -16.39 9.33
N VAL A 89 10.62 -16.72 8.82
CA VAL A 89 10.47 -17.56 7.62
C VAL A 89 10.75 -16.77 6.32
N ALA A 90 10.25 -15.55 6.21
CA ALA A 90 10.27 -14.78 4.96
C ALA A 90 10.59 -13.29 5.15
N GLY A 91 10.14 -12.68 6.25
CA GLY A 91 10.25 -11.23 6.47
C GLY A 91 11.68 -10.71 6.42
N ILE A 92 12.61 -11.36 7.13
CA ILE A 92 14.02 -10.94 7.16
C ILE A 92 14.68 -11.04 5.78
N TRP A 93 14.40 -12.11 5.03
CA TRP A 93 14.95 -12.33 3.69
C TRP A 93 14.48 -11.26 2.70
N LEU A 94 13.19 -10.92 2.75
CA LEU A 94 12.61 -9.85 1.93
C LEU A 94 13.15 -8.47 2.33
N ALA A 95 13.32 -8.20 3.63
CA ALA A 95 13.93 -6.97 4.10
C ALA A 95 15.39 -6.83 3.64
N ILE A 96 16.16 -7.91 3.66
CA ILE A 96 17.52 -7.93 3.11
C ILE A 96 17.48 -7.65 1.60
N ALA A 97 16.56 -8.26 0.85
CA ALA A 97 16.40 -7.98 -0.57
C ALA A 97 16.11 -6.48 -0.83
N HIS A 98 15.30 -5.83 0.01
CA HIS A 98 15.08 -4.37 -0.04
C HIS A 98 16.35 -3.57 0.23
N VAL A 99 17.16 -3.95 1.23
CA VAL A 99 18.44 -3.26 1.49
C VAL A 99 19.40 -3.41 0.32
N ILE A 100 19.60 -4.64 -0.17
CA ILE A 100 20.50 -4.95 -1.29
C ILE A 100 20.08 -4.19 -2.55
N THR A 101 18.79 -4.18 -2.89
CA THR A 101 18.28 -3.45 -4.07
C THR A 101 18.31 -1.94 -3.90
N SER A 102 18.34 -1.41 -2.68
CA SER A 102 18.45 0.05 -2.44
C SER A 102 19.85 0.59 -2.73
N ILE A 103 20.90 -0.20 -2.50
CA ILE A 103 22.29 0.21 -2.74
C ILE A 103 22.51 0.69 -4.19
N PRO A 104 22.19 -0.09 -5.25
CA PRO A 104 22.39 0.36 -6.63
C PRO A 104 21.45 1.52 -7.00
N LEU A 105 20.26 1.61 -6.41
CA LEU A 105 19.35 2.74 -6.65
C LEU A 105 19.99 4.06 -6.16
N PHE A 106 20.67 4.06 -5.01
CA PHE A 106 21.32 5.26 -4.48
C PHE A 106 22.52 5.76 -5.29
N LEU A 107 23.05 4.96 -6.22
CA LEU A 107 24.16 5.39 -7.09
C LEU A 107 23.76 6.43 -8.15
N SER A 108 22.46 6.64 -8.36
CA SER A 108 21.96 7.60 -9.35
C SER A 108 21.12 8.70 -8.69
N ILE A 109 21.20 9.92 -9.23
CA ILE A 109 20.39 11.06 -8.76
C ILE A 109 18.90 10.73 -8.83
N ILE A 110 18.46 10.09 -9.92
CA ILE A 110 17.07 9.66 -10.12
C ILE A 110 16.69 8.50 -9.20
N GLY A 111 17.64 7.65 -8.83
CA GLY A 111 17.43 6.50 -7.97
C GLY A 111 17.38 6.81 -6.48
N ILE A 112 17.87 7.96 -6.02
CA ILE A 112 17.72 8.39 -4.62
C ILE A 112 16.25 8.35 -4.12
N PRO A 113 15.28 8.99 -4.79
CA PRO A 113 13.88 8.89 -4.37
C PRO A 113 13.33 7.45 -4.45
N LEU A 114 13.80 6.64 -5.40
CA LEU A 114 13.41 5.24 -5.56
C LEU A 114 13.96 4.35 -4.44
N GLY A 115 15.22 4.53 -4.05
CA GLY A 115 15.85 3.84 -2.92
C GLY A 115 15.18 4.18 -1.60
N ILE A 116 14.81 5.45 -1.38
CA ILE A 116 14.02 5.84 -0.19
C ILE A 116 12.65 5.16 -0.18
N ALA A 117 11.97 5.11 -1.33
CA ALA A 117 10.68 4.42 -1.44
C ALA A 117 10.84 2.91 -1.17
N ASN A 118 11.91 2.30 -1.65
CA ASN A 118 12.25 0.89 -1.43
C ASN A 118 12.43 0.58 0.06
N LEU A 119 13.26 1.37 0.76
CA LEU A 119 13.50 1.19 2.19
C LEU A 119 12.25 1.43 3.04
N LYS A 120 11.36 2.33 2.61
CA LYS A 120 10.06 2.56 3.28
C LYS A 120 9.13 1.35 3.24
N MET A 121 9.36 0.40 2.36
CA MET A 121 8.58 -0.84 2.31
C MET A 121 9.04 -1.88 3.33
N ILE A 122 10.26 -1.77 3.87
CA ILE A 122 10.82 -2.77 4.81
C ILE A 122 9.88 -3.06 6.00
N PRO A 123 9.28 -2.06 6.68
CA PRO A 123 8.40 -2.36 7.81
C PRO A 123 7.19 -3.23 7.44
N ILE A 124 6.59 -3.01 6.26
CA ILE A 124 5.48 -3.84 5.79
C ILE A 124 5.96 -5.23 5.32
N SER A 125 7.19 -5.35 4.84
CA SER A 125 7.85 -6.64 4.56
C SER A 125 8.04 -7.48 5.81
N LEU A 126 8.45 -6.84 6.91
CA LEU A 126 8.74 -7.50 8.18
C LEU A 126 7.46 -7.90 8.94
N LEU A 127 6.44 -7.03 8.89
CA LEU A 127 5.21 -7.16 9.67
C LEU A 127 3.98 -7.03 8.75
N PRO A 128 3.70 -8.02 7.91
CA PRO A 128 2.68 -7.93 6.87
C PRO A 128 1.25 -8.02 7.41
N LEU A 129 1.05 -8.68 8.55
CA LEU A 129 -0.28 -8.87 9.14
C LEU A 129 -0.73 -7.60 9.87
N GLY A 130 -2.04 -7.33 9.81
CA GLY A 130 -2.63 -6.16 10.48
C GLY A 130 -2.40 -4.84 9.75
N LYS A 131 -1.90 -4.88 8.52
CA LYS A 131 -1.65 -3.70 7.68
C LYS A 131 -2.57 -3.69 6.46
N ASP A 132 -2.87 -2.51 5.95
CA ASP A 132 -3.55 -2.28 4.67
C ASP A 132 -2.81 -1.29 3.78
N ILE A 133 -3.04 -1.42 2.48
CA ILE A 133 -2.37 -0.61 1.46
C ILE A 133 -3.43 0.18 0.72
N VAL A 134 -3.50 1.48 1.01
CA VAL A 134 -4.52 2.40 0.50
C VAL A 134 -3.89 3.47 -0.39
N SER A 135 -4.70 4.18 -1.17
CA SER A 135 -4.19 5.34 -1.90
C SER A 135 -3.79 6.45 -0.93
N THR A 136 -2.68 7.15 -1.19
CA THR A 136 -2.23 8.27 -0.34
C THR A 136 -3.30 9.36 -0.22
N ARG A 137 -4.08 9.59 -1.29
CA ARG A 137 -5.19 10.55 -1.29
C ARG A 137 -6.29 10.16 -0.30
N ALA A 138 -6.64 8.87 -0.26
CA ALA A 138 -7.61 8.37 0.69
C ALA A 138 -7.06 8.54 2.12
N ALA A 139 -5.82 8.13 2.38
CA ALA A 139 -5.22 8.29 3.71
C ALA A 139 -5.19 9.76 4.22
N SER A 140 -5.08 10.74 3.32
CA SER A 140 -4.99 12.17 3.67
C SER A 140 -6.32 12.93 3.70
N ALA A 141 -7.48 12.27 3.53
CA ALA A 141 -8.76 12.99 3.51
C ALA A 141 -9.11 13.55 4.91
N PRO A 142 -9.67 14.78 4.98
CA PRO A 142 -9.92 15.49 6.24
C PRO A 142 -10.98 14.84 7.14
N TYR A 143 -11.82 13.95 6.59
CA TYR A 143 -12.63 13.02 7.36
C TYR A 143 -11.88 11.68 7.36
N GLY A 144 -11.26 11.33 8.49
CA GLY A 144 -10.52 10.08 8.63
C GLY A 144 -11.38 8.92 8.18
N TYR A 145 -10.92 8.16 7.18
CA TYR A 145 -11.67 7.02 6.68
C TYR A 145 -11.87 6.00 7.80
N PRO A 146 -13.13 5.68 8.19
CA PRO A 146 -13.41 4.42 8.82
C PRO A 146 -13.02 3.34 7.81
N GLN A 147 -12.21 2.39 8.23
CA GLN A 147 -11.61 1.38 7.37
C GLN A 147 -12.73 0.52 6.78
N ALA A 148 -13.14 0.84 5.55
CA ALA A 148 -14.16 0.07 4.85
C ALA A 148 -13.62 -1.35 4.59
N PRO A 149 -14.40 -2.41 4.89
CA PRO A 149 -13.98 -3.79 4.63
C PRO A 149 -13.58 -3.99 3.16
N TYR A 150 -12.58 -4.85 2.94
CA TYR A 150 -11.98 -5.17 1.63
C TYR A 150 -13.06 -5.33 0.54
N GLY A 151 -13.01 -4.51 -0.51
CA GLY A 151 -13.92 -4.57 -1.66
C GLY A 151 -14.80 -3.33 -1.86
N GLN A 152 -14.91 -2.45 -0.85
CA GLN A 152 -15.64 -1.19 -0.97
C GLN A 152 -14.63 -0.06 -1.20
N GLN A 153 -14.35 0.26 -2.46
CA GLN A 153 -13.87 1.62 -2.75
C GLN A 153 -14.95 2.57 -2.20
N PRO A 154 -14.60 3.62 -1.43
CA PRO A 154 -15.55 4.68 -1.19
C PRO A 154 -15.96 5.16 -2.58
N TYR A 155 -17.26 5.20 -2.83
CA TYR A 155 -17.85 5.72 -4.06
C TYR A 155 -16.99 6.89 -4.59
N PRO A 156 -16.78 7.01 -5.92
CA PRO A 156 -16.24 8.25 -6.48
C PRO A 156 -17.00 9.37 -5.79
N GLN A 157 -16.32 10.26 -5.07
CA GLN A 157 -17.01 11.34 -4.40
C GLN A 157 -17.76 12.10 -5.48
N GLN A 158 -19.05 11.78 -5.63
CA GLN A 158 -19.97 12.63 -6.32
C GLN A 158 -19.83 13.96 -5.58
N PRO A 159 -19.74 15.09 -6.30
CA PRO A 159 -19.87 16.38 -5.64
C PRO A 159 -21.10 16.23 -4.75
N TYR A 160 -20.96 16.37 -3.43
CA TYR A 160 -22.13 16.42 -2.56
C TYR A 160 -23.07 17.38 -3.28
N PRO A 161 -24.29 16.95 -3.68
CA PRO A 161 -25.30 17.93 -4.05
C PRO A 161 -25.29 18.89 -2.88
N GLN A 162 -24.99 20.17 -3.13
CA GLN A 162 -25.13 21.21 -2.13
C GLN A 162 -26.58 21.07 -1.68
N GLN A 163 -26.81 20.36 -0.58
CA GLN A 163 -28.17 20.09 -0.17
C GLN A 163 -28.74 21.47 0.16
N PRO A 164 -29.87 21.87 -0.43
CA PRO A 164 -30.60 23.02 0.08
C PRO A 164 -31.26 22.55 1.38
N TYR A 165 -30.46 22.33 2.42
CA TYR A 165 -30.92 21.89 3.71
C TYR A 165 -30.55 22.97 4.72
N GLY A 166 -31.57 23.74 5.13
CA GLY A 166 -31.47 24.69 6.24
C GLY A 166 -31.08 23.97 7.54
N PRO A 167 -30.67 24.70 8.58
CA PRO A 167 -30.12 24.09 9.80
C PRO A 167 -31.13 23.12 10.46
N GLY A 168 -30.75 21.85 10.69
CA GLY A 168 -31.42 20.98 11.68
C GLY A 168 -32.15 19.71 11.20
N THR A 169 -31.98 19.31 9.94
CA THR A 169 -32.51 18.07 9.35
C THR A 169 -31.77 16.75 9.55
N PRO A 170 -32.17 15.75 10.36
CA PRO A 170 -31.54 14.44 10.26
C PRO A 170 -31.88 13.79 8.91
N PRO A 171 -30.93 13.08 8.27
CA PRO A 171 -31.19 12.36 7.03
C PRO A 171 -32.21 11.24 7.30
N ALA A 172 -33.19 11.11 6.41
CA ALA A 172 -34.17 10.03 6.46
C ALA A 172 -33.47 8.66 6.31
N PRO A 173 -33.91 7.61 7.04
CA PRO A 173 -33.35 6.27 6.89
C PRO A 173 -33.63 5.73 5.47
N PRO A 174 -32.71 4.92 4.92
CA PRO A 174 -32.91 4.30 3.61
C PRO A 174 -34.10 3.33 3.64
N ALA A 175 -34.92 3.38 2.60
CA ALA A 175 -36.05 2.47 2.37
C ALA A 175 -35.60 1.07 1.97
#